data_AF-A0A9Q5P2E8-F1
#
_entry.id   AF-A0A9Q5P2E8-F1
#
_cell.length_a   1.000
_cell.length_b   1.000
_cell.length_c   1.000
_cell.angle_alpha   90.00
_cell.angle_beta   90.00
_cell.angle_gamma   90.00
#
_symmetry.space_group_name_H-M   'P 1'
#
loop_
_entity.id
_entity.type
_entity.pdbx_description
1 polymer ?
#
loop_
_entity_poly.entity_id
_entity_poly.type
_entity_poly.pdbx_seq_one_letter_code
_entity_poly.pdbx_strand_id
1 'polypeptide(L)'
;MPTLQLFIYIIGFLFLMYMAWSLWTEKPSNIEEIEPMSAKKQILFALSVSLLNLHAIMDTVGVIGTSASVYDGYDKVVFSLATISVSWIWFVFLAILGRITGKIDKSGKYIVILNKVSSVIVIIVGLIILKNIVGILS
;
A
#
# COMPACT_ATOMS: atom_id res chain seq x y z
N MET A 1 7.70 16.79 17.67
CA MET A 1 8.65 17.19 16.61
C MET A 1 7.90 17.24 15.27
N PRO A 2 7.14 18.31 15.00
CA PRO A 2 6.25 18.43 13.84
C PRO A 2 6.97 18.45 12.47
N THR A 3 8.27 18.72 12.45
CA THR A 3 9.10 18.76 11.23
C THR A 3 9.30 17.39 10.58
N LEU A 4 9.45 16.33 11.37
CA LEU A 4 9.59 14.97 10.83
C LEU A 4 8.28 14.54 10.16
N GLN A 5 7.15 14.68 10.85
CA GLN A 5 5.83 14.33 10.32
C GLN A 5 5.49 15.09 9.02
N LEU A 6 5.87 16.36 8.93
CA LEU A 6 5.70 17.16 7.72
C LEU A 6 6.53 16.63 6.55
N PHE A 7 7.82 16.36 6.78
CA PHE A 7 8.73 15.83 5.75
C PHE A 7 8.23 14.48 5.21
N ILE A 8 7.78 13.65 6.15
CA ILE A 8 7.13 12.36 5.91
C ILE A 8 5.89 12.54 5.00
N TYR A 9 4.96 13.44 5.33
CA TYR A 9 3.75 13.63 4.53
C TYR A 9 4.04 14.20 3.14
N ILE A 10 5.02 15.08 2.98
CA ILE A 10 5.42 15.62 1.67
C ILE A 10 5.95 14.50 0.76
N ILE A 11 6.85 13.65 1.27
CA ILE A 11 7.38 12.51 0.50
C ILE A 11 6.26 11.54 0.14
N GLY A 12 5.40 11.20 1.10
CA GLY A 12 4.25 10.31 0.86
C GLY A 12 3.29 10.86 -0.17
N PHE A 13 3.01 12.16 -0.15
CA PHE A 13 2.15 12.83 -1.12
C PHE A 13 2.73 12.76 -2.55
N LEU A 14 4.01 13.09 -2.72
CA LEU A 14 4.69 13.00 -4.02
C LEU A 14 4.67 11.57 -4.57
N PHE A 15 4.92 10.59 -3.70
CA PHE A 15 4.89 9.17 -4.07
C PHE A 15 3.48 8.72 -4.50
N LEU A 16 2.43 9.10 -3.77
CA LEU A 16 1.06 8.74 -4.12
C LEU A 16 0.61 9.38 -5.43
N MET A 17 0.98 10.64 -5.68
CA MET A 17 0.68 11.30 -6.96
C MET A 17 1.39 10.60 -8.12
N TYR A 18 2.65 10.19 -7.93
CA TYR A 18 3.37 9.38 -8.91
C TYR A 18 2.67 8.05 -9.19
N MET A 19 2.26 7.33 -8.14
CA MET A 19 1.55 6.04 -8.26
C MET A 19 0.19 6.21 -8.96
N ALA A 20 -0.58 7.24 -8.61
CA ALA A 20 -1.85 7.54 -9.25
C ALA A 20 -1.68 7.82 -10.75
N TRP A 21 -0.67 8.61 -11.11
CA TRP A 21 -0.32 8.92 -12.50
C TRP A 21 0.13 7.68 -13.27
N SER A 22 0.97 6.84 -12.65
CA SER A 22 1.45 5.58 -13.22
C SER A 22 0.26 4.65 -13.55
N LEU A 23 -0.62 4.42 -12.57
CA LEU A 23 -1.83 3.60 -12.74
C LEU A 23 -2.81 4.16 -13.78
N TRP A 24 -2.85 5.48 -13.96
CA TRP A 24 -3.72 6.13 -14.95
C TRP A 24 -3.15 6.06 -16.37
N THR A 25 -1.82 6.05 -16.50
CA THR A 25 -1.11 6.03 -17.79
C THR A 25 -0.78 4.61 -18.26
N GLU A 26 -1.00 3.60 -17.42
CA GLU A 26 -0.89 2.20 -17.80
C GLU A 26 -1.79 1.88 -19.00
N LYS A 27 -1.14 1.59 -20.13
CA LYS A 27 -1.80 1.09 -21.33
C LYS A 27 -2.01 -0.41 -21.18
N PRO A 28 -3.10 -0.98 -21.74
CA PRO A 28 -3.22 -2.43 -21.85
C PRO A 28 -2.04 -2.94 -22.67
N SER A 29 -1.07 -3.54 -21.99
CA SER A 29 0.03 -4.24 -22.63
C SER A 29 -0.56 -5.47 -23.32
N ASN A 30 -0.26 -5.65 -24.61
CA ASN A 30 -0.36 -6.97 -25.21
C ASN A 30 0.45 -7.93 -24.32
N ILE A 31 -0.20 -8.99 -23.87
CA ILE A 31 0.31 -9.94 -22.85
C ILE A 31 1.61 -10.65 -23.33
N GLU A 32 2.02 -10.43 -24.58
CA GLU A 32 3.13 -11.09 -25.26
C GLU A 32 4.53 -10.53 -24.92
N GLU A 33 4.67 -9.34 -24.32
CA GLU A 33 6.00 -8.72 -24.09
C GLU A 33 6.29 -8.27 -22.64
N ILE A 34 5.53 -8.73 -21.65
CA ILE A 34 5.93 -8.51 -20.25
C ILE A 34 6.89 -9.62 -19.84
N GLU A 35 8.20 -9.35 -19.90
CA GLU A 35 9.15 -10.23 -19.23
C GLU A 35 8.77 -10.34 -17.74
N PRO A 36 8.57 -11.56 -17.21
CA PRO A 36 8.18 -11.73 -15.82
C PRO A 36 9.29 -11.15 -14.94
N MET A 37 8.93 -10.12 -14.17
CA MET A 37 9.86 -9.46 -13.26
C MET A 37 10.42 -10.52 -12.30
N SER A 38 11.75 -10.64 -12.24
CA SER A 38 12.40 -11.59 -11.33
C SER A 38 11.86 -11.42 -9.90
N ALA A 39 11.64 -12.53 -9.19
CA ALA A 39 11.12 -12.52 -7.82
C ALA A 39 11.84 -11.53 -6.91
N LYS A 40 13.17 -11.37 -7.06
CA LYS A 40 13.96 -10.37 -6.32
C LYS A 40 13.51 -8.94 -6.60
N LYS A 41 13.28 -8.58 -7.86
CA LYS A 41 12.78 -7.26 -8.25
C LYS A 41 11.36 -7.03 -7.74
N GLN A 42 10.49 -8.04 -7.81
CA GLN A 42 9.11 -7.92 -7.33
C GLN A 42 9.03 -7.71 -5.83
N ILE A 43 9.84 -8.46 -5.06
CA ILE A 43 9.97 -8.26 -3.62
C ILE A 43 10.51 -6.85 -3.32
N LEU A 44 11.58 -6.42 -4.00
CA LEU A 44 12.19 -5.11 -3.76
C LEU A 44 11.25 -3.95 -4.13
N PHE A 45 10.46 -4.10 -5.19
CA PHE A 45 9.45 -3.13 -5.59
C PHE A 45 8.31 -3.08 -4.57
N ALA A 46 7.73 -4.22 -4.20
CA ALA A 46 6.66 -4.29 -3.21
C ALA A 46 7.11 -3.74 -1.84
N LEU A 47 8.34 -4.05 -1.42
CA LEU A 47 8.94 -3.50 -0.21
C LEU A 47 9.16 -1.99 -0.33
N SER A 48 9.71 -1.51 -1.44
CA SER A 48 9.88 -0.07 -1.67
C SER A 48 8.54 0.65 -1.61
N VAL A 49 7.50 0.17 -2.29
CA VAL A 49 6.16 0.77 -2.28
C VAL A 49 5.53 0.75 -0.89
N SER A 50 5.70 -0.34 -0.13
CA SER A 50 5.13 -0.48 1.22
C SER A 50 5.87 0.33 2.28
N LEU A 51 7.21 0.41 2.20
CA LEU A 51 8.06 1.17 3.12
C LEU A 51 8.07 2.67 2.78
N LEU A 52 8.02 3.05 1.51
CA LEU A 52 7.82 4.45 1.12
C LEU A 52 6.39 4.92 1.37
N ASN A 53 5.42 4.00 1.52
CA ASN A 53 4.09 4.34 2.01
C ASN A 53 4.13 4.62 3.52
N LEU A 54 4.50 5.86 3.81
CA LEU A 54 4.74 6.34 5.14
C LEU A 54 3.46 6.47 5.98
N HIS A 55 2.30 6.51 5.32
CA HIS A 55 1.00 6.35 5.98
C HIS A 55 0.87 4.92 6.56
N ALA A 56 1.27 3.89 5.82
CA ALA A 56 1.27 2.50 6.31
C ALA A 56 2.27 2.30 7.46
N ILE A 57 3.42 2.99 7.44
CA ILE A 57 4.36 3.01 8.57
C ILE A 57 3.71 3.67 9.79
N MET A 58 3.04 4.82 9.60
CA MET A 58 2.34 5.51 10.68
C MET A 58 1.22 4.67 11.29
N ASP A 59 0.48 3.90 10.49
CA ASP A 59 -0.55 2.98 11.00
C ASP A 59 0.10 1.80 11.74
N THR A 60 1.21 1.27 11.22
CA THR A 60 1.93 0.16 11.88
C THR A 60 2.57 0.58 13.21
N VAL A 61 3.27 1.71 13.25
CA VAL A 61 3.94 2.17 14.48
C VAL A 61 2.97 2.89 15.41
N GLY A 62 2.10 3.74 14.86
CA GLY A 62 1.21 4.63 15.58
C GLY A 62 -0.12 4.01 15.99
N VAL A 63 -0.66 3.03 15.26
CA VAL A 63 -1.89 2.32 15.64
C VAL A 63 -1.56 0.95 16.21
N ILE A 64 -0.82 0.10 15.48
CA ILE A 64 -0.49 -1.26 15.97
C ILE A 64 0.52 -1.18 17.13
N GLY A 65 1.57 -0.36 17.00
CA GLY A 65 2.60 -0.22 18.05
C GLY A 65 2.09 0.38 19.36
N THR A 66 1.17 1.35 19.29
CA THR A 66 0.51 1.91 20.48
C THR A 66 -0.51 0.95 21.06
N SER A 67 -1.27 0.22 20.23
CA SER A 67 -2.17 -0.83 20.70
C SER A 67 -1.40 -1.95 21.42
N ALA A 68 -0.20 -2.29 20.94
CA ALA A 68 0.69 -3.26 21.57
C ALA A 68 1.33 -2.76 22.87
N SER A 69 1.39 -1.45 23.14
CA SER A 69 1.95 -0.91 24.38
C SER A 69 0.99 -0.99 25.56
N VAL A 70 -0.30 -1.25 25.31
CA VAL A 70 -1.33 -1.46 26.35
C VAL A 70 -1.17 -2.84 26.99
N TYR A 71 -0.52 -3.77 26.31
CA TYR A 71 -0.31 -5.14 26.78
C TYR A 71 1.13 -5.33 27.27
N ASP A 72 1.29 -6.01 28.40
CA ASP A 72 2.59 -6.34 28.99
C ASP A 72 2.79 -7.85 29.14
N GLY A 73 4.06 -8.27 29.20
CA GLY A 73 4.43 -9.67 29.42
C GLY A 73 3.83 -10.64 28.39
N TYR A 74 3.06 -11.62 28.86
CA TYR A 74 2.52 -12.70 28.03
C TYR A 74 1.43 -12.22 27.06
N ASP A 75 0.59 -11.25 27.46
CA ASP A 75 -0.51 -10.74 26.63
C ASP A 75 0.01 -10.03 25.38
N LYS A 76 1.17 -9.39 25.47
CA LYS A 76 1.84 -8.75 24.34
C LYS A 76 2.32 -9.76 23.29
N VAL A 77 2.76 -10.94 23.73
CA VAL A 77 3.17 -12.04 22.85
C VAL A 77 1.95 -12.61 22.13
N VAL A 78 0.85 -12.86 22.85
CA VAL A 78 -0.41 -13.34 22.26
C VAL A 78 -0.96 -12.32 21.26
N PHE A 79 -0.97 -11.03 21.59
CA PHE A 79 -1.38 -9.97 20.68
C PHE A 79 -0.54 -9.94 19.40
N SER A 80 0.79 -10.09 19.53
CA SER A 80 1.71 -10.10 18.39
C SER A 80 1.47 -11.31 17.48
N LEU A 81 1.31 -12.50 18.07
CA LEU A 81 1.02 -13.73 17.31
C LEU A 81 -0.35 -13.66 16.61
N ALA A 82 -1.36 -13.10 17.27
CA ALA A 82 -2.67 -12.88 16.67
C ALA A 82 -2.58 -11.91 15.48
N THR A 83 -1.89 -10.79 15.65
CA THR A 83 -1.68 -9.78 14.60
C THR A 83 -0.96 -10.38 13.38
N ILE A 84 0.11 -11.16 13.60
CA ILE A 84 0.84 -11.85 12.53
C ILE A 84 -0.06 -12.86 11.82
N SER A 85 -0.81 -13.68 12.57
CA SER A 85 -1.66 -14.73 12.02
C SER A 85 -2.79 -14.16 11.16
N VAL A 86 -3.47 -13.12 11.64
CA VAL A 86 -4.54 -12.44 10.87
C VAL A 86 -3.98 -11.79 9.61
N SER A 87 -2.80 -11.17 9.68
CA SER A 87 -2.12 -10.61 8.51
C SER A 87 -1.80 -11.69 7.46
N TRP A 88 -1.25 -12.84 7.87
CA TRP A 88 -0.99 -13.96 6.97
C TRP A 88 -2.24 -14.49 6.29
N ILE A 89 -3.34 -14.64 7.03
CA ILE A 89 -4.64 -15.06 6.47
C ILE A 89 -5.09 -14.07 5.39
N TRP A 90 -4.98 -12.77 5.67
CA TRP A 90 -5.34 -11.72 4.72
C TRP A 90 -4.48 -11.74 3.45
N PHE A 91 -3.16 -11.88 3.57
CA PHE A 91 -2.26 -11.96 2.42
C PHE A 91 -2.50 -13.21 1.56
N VAL A 92 -2.75 -14.37 2.18
CA VAL A 92 -3.10 -15.59 1.44
C VAL A 92 -4.43 -15.41 0.70
N PHE A 93 -5.43 -14.80 1.34
CA PHE A 93 -6.70 -14.47 0.69
C PHE A 93 -6.51 -13.57 -0.53
N LEU A 94 -5.71 -12.50 -0.41
CA LEU A 94 -5.38 -11.62 -1.54
C LEU A 94 -4.63 -12.34 -2.66
N ALA A 95 -3.69 -13.23 -2.33
CA ALA A 95 -2.96 -14.02 -3.33
C ALA A 95 -3.89 -14.95 -4.12
N ILE A 96 -4.86 -15.57 -3.46
CA ILE A 96 -5.88 -16.41 -4.10
C ILE A 96 -6.78 -15.56 -5.00
N LEU A 97 -7.30 -14.44 -4.50
CA LEU A 97 -8.12 -13.52 -5.29
C LEU A 97 -7.37 -12.99 -6.51
N GLY A 98 -6.13 -12.56 -6.35
CA GLY A 98 -5.29 -12.09 -7.46
C GLY A 98 -5.10 -13.17 -8.53
N ARG A 99 -4.89 -14.44 -8.12
CA ARG A 99 -4.79 -15.57 -9.04
C ARG A 99 -6.10 -15.84 -9.79
N ILE A 100 -7.24 -15.69 -9.13
CA ILE A 100 -8.56 -15.85 -9.75
C ILE A 100 -8.81 -14.72 -10.76
N THR A 101 -8.55 -13.46 -10.37
CA THR A 101 -8.69 -12.29 -11.24
C THR A 101 -7.80 -12.40 -12.48
N GLY A 102 -6.54 -12.83 -12.32
CA GLY A 102 -5.63 -13.06 -13.44
C GLY A 102 -6.06 -14.19 -14.40
N LYS A 103 -6.81 -15.19 -13.91
CA LYS A 103 -7.37 -16.25 -14.77
C LYS A 103 -8.62 -15.79 -15.54
N ILE A 104 -9.42 -14.91 -14.95
CA ILE A 104 -10.65 -14.36 -15.54
C ILE A 104 -10.30 -13.28 -16.58
N ASP A 105 -9.27 -12.48 -16.34
CA ASP A 105 -8.88 -11.38 -17.22
C ASP A 105 -7.93 -11.80 -18.36
N LYS A 106 -8.43 -12.64 -19.28
CA LYS A 106 -7.67 -13.02 -20.49
C LYS A 106 -7.49 -11.87 -21.50
N SER A 107 -8.24 -10.78 -21.36
CA SER A 107 -8.26 -9.65 -22.29
C SER A 107 -7.55 -8.40 -21.76
N GLY A 108 -7.06 -8.42 -20.52
CA GLY A 108 -6.46 -7.24 -19.85
C GLY A 108 -7.44 -6.08 -19.61
N LYS A 109 -8.75 -6.30 -19.75
CA LYS A 109 -9.76 -5.23 -19.65
C LYS A 109 -10.16 -4.99 -18.20
N TYR A 110 -10.20 -6.04 -17.37
CA TYR A 110 -10.55 -5.92 -15.96
C TYR A 110 -9.43 -5.27 -15.16
N ILE A 111 -8.16 -5.56 -15.48
CA ILE A 111 -7.01 -4.94 -14.83
C ILE A 111 -6.94 -3.44 -15.13
N VAL A 112 -7.28 -3.01 -16.35
CA VAL A 112 -7.36 -1.57 -16.68
C VAL A 112 -8.46 -0.87 -15.89
N ILE A 113 -9.64 -1.49 -15.73
CA ILE A 113 -10.72 -0.93 -14.90
C ILE A 113 -10.26 -0.86 -13.44
N LEU A 114 -9.64 -1.94 -12.94
CA LEU A 114 -9.11 -2.00 -11.57
C LEU A 114 -8.07 -0.91 -11.31
N ASN A 115 -7.14 -0.69 -12.25
CA ASN A 115 -6.08 0.31 -12.12
C ASN A 115 -6.66 1.72 -12.16
N LYS A 116 -7.69 1.96 -12.97
CA LYS A 116 -8.39 3.24 -13.02
C LYS A 116 -9.14 3.55 -11.73
N VAL A 117 -9.88 2.57 -11.18
CA VAL A 117 -10.55 2.70 -9.88
C VAL A 117 -9.53 2.90 -8.76
N SER A 118 -8.43 2.13 -8.78
CA SER A 118 -7.35 2.25 -7.79
C SER A 118 -6.69 3.62 -7.84
N SER A 119 -6.43 4.16 -9.03
CA SER A 119 -5.88 5.51 -9.22
C SER A 119 -6.80 6.58 -8.59
N VAL A 120 -8.12 6.49 -8.78
CA VAL A 120 -9.09 7.41 -8.15
C VAL A 120 -8.99 7.34 -6.62
N ILE A 121 -8.93 6.14 -6.05
CA ILE A 121 -8.78 5.96 -4.59
C ILE A 121 -7.46 6.58 -4.11
N VAL A 122 -6.35 6.32 -4.79
CA VAL A 122 -5.03 6.87 -4.45
C VAL A 122 -5.04 8.40 -4.52
N ILE A 123 -5.72 9.00 -5.50
CA ILE A 123 -5.88 10.47 -5.59
C ILE A 123 -6.66 11.00 -4.38
N ILE A 124 -7.77 10.36 -4.01
CA ILE A 124 -8.57 10.76 -2.85
C ILE A 124 -7.73 10.73 -1.57
N VAL A 125 -6.96 9.66 -1.35
CA VAL A 125 -6.04 9.55 -0.21
C VAL A 125 -4.96 10.64 -0.27
N GLY A 126 -4.41 10.91 -1.45
CA GLY A 126 -3.45 12.01 -1.65
C GLY A 126 -4.02 13.37 -1.26
N LEU A 127 -5.29 13.66 -1.61
CA LEU A 127 -5.97 14.90 -1.21
C LEU A 127 -6.19 14.99 0.30
N ILE A 128 -6.46 13.86 0.97
CA ILE A 128 -6.57 13.82 2.45
C ILE A 128 -5.23 14.15 3.09
N ILE A 129 -4.13 13.58 2.59
CA ILE A 129 -2.79 13.89 3.09
C ILE A 129 -2.42 15.36 2.82
N LEU A 130 -2.78 15.90 1.66
CA LEU A 130 -2.58 17.32 1.35
C LEU A 130 -3.30 18.22 2.36
N LYS A 131 -4.56 17.89 2.70
CA LYS A 131 -5.31 18.61 3.74
C LYS A 131 -4.61 18.55 5.10
N ASN A 132 -4.03 17.41 5.47
CA ASN A 132 -3.26 17.26 6.71
C ASN A 132 -1.97 18.09 6.69
N ILE A 133 -1.28 18.19 5.55
CA ILE A 133 -0.09 19.07 5.41
C ILE A 133 -0.47 20.52 5.63
N VAL A 134 -1.56 21.00 5.01
CA VAL A 134 -2.04 22.39 5.17
C VAL A 134 -2.42 22.67 6.63
N GLY A 135 -3.11 21.73 7.29
CA GLY A 135 -3.50 21.89 8.69
C GLY A 135 -2.34 21.85 9.70
N ILE A 136 -1.17 21.31 9.33
CA ILE A 136 0.05 21.35 10.16
C ILE A 136 0.79 22.69 9.98
N LEU A 137 0.58 23.37 8.84
CA LEU A 137 1.26 24.61 8.48
C LEU A 137 0.49 25.88 8.94
N SER A 138 -0.82 25.76 9.18
CA SER A 138 -1.71 26.80 9.71
C SER A 138 -1.75 26.81 11.23
#